data_AF-A0A0D0GIQ2-F1
#
_entry.id   AF-A0A0D0GIQ2-F1
#
_cell.length_a   1.000
_cell.length_b   1.000
_cell.length_c   1.000
_cell.angle_alpha   90.00
_cell.angle_beta   90.00
_cell.angle_gamma   90.00
#
_symmetry.space_group_name_H-M   'P 1'
#
loop_
_entity.id
_entity.type
_entity.pdbx_description
1 polymer ?
#
loop_
_entity_poly.entity_id
_entity_poly.type
_entity_poly.pdbx_seq_one_letter_code
_entity_poly.pdbx_strand_id
1 'polypeptide(L)'
;MTDPTSENLNIPYTTVLLPLTEEDKQVIEKELKNTYQGNFLLLPLLVLFYFFGLYYFLFILIIVLIYNIFSFSSTKKNELSLNNPKIILTGKITKKEPPGDGLFVFMGQEKFELTYANITYPIEVGDTVSLHYSQFDTTLRGILLGVEKEN
;
A
#
# COMPACT_ATOMS: atom_id res chain seq x y z
N MET A 1 -4.95 -18.82 -23.33
CA MET A 1 -6.33 -18.45 -22.95
C MET A 1 -6.64 -19.21 -21.68
N THR A 2 -6.47 -18.56 -20.54
CA THR A 2 -6.74 -19.14 -19.22
C THR A 2 -8.05 -18.56 -18.72
N ASP A 3 -9.00 -19.45 -18.49
CA ASP A 3 -10.35 -19.20 -17.98
C ASP A 3 -10.30 -18.41 -16.65
N PRO A 4 -10.97 -17.24 -16.52
CA PRO A 4 -10.82 -16.38 -15.34
C PRO A 4 -11.76 -16.72 -14.18
N THR A 5 -12.55 -17.80 -14.27
CA THR A 5 -13.59 -18.13 -13.29
C THR A 5 -13.39 -19.52 -12.69
N SER A 6 -12.35 -19.68 -11.88
CA SER A 6 -12.41 -20.67 -10.81
C SER A 6 -13.01 -19.98 -9.58
N GLU A 7 -14.35 -19.87 -9.56
CA GLU A 7 -15.08 -19.50 -8.34
C GLU A 7 -14.84 -20.60 -7.30
N ASN A 8 -13.93 -20.32 -6.36
CA ASN A 8 -13.75 -21.16 -5.20
C ASN A 8 -14.94 -20.91 -4.26
N LEU A 9 -15.98 -21.75 -4.39
CA LEU A 9 -17.27 -21.69 -3.68
C LEU A 9 -17.19 -21.65 -2.14
N ASN A 10 -16.00 -21.74 -1.56
CA ASN A 10 -15.76 -21.68 -0.11
C ASN A 10 -15.10 -20.37 0.38
N ILE A 11 -14.84 -19.41 -0.51
CA ILE A 11 -14.27 -18.11 -0.12
C ILE A 11 -15.41 -17.11 0.11
N PRO A 12 -15.51 -16.48 1.30
CA PRO A 12 -16.60 -15.60 1.70
C PRO A 12 -16.54 -14.19 1.04
N TYR A 13 -15.60 -13.99 0.12
CA TYR A 13 -15.38 -12.75 -0.61
C TYR A 13 -14.94 -13.07 -2.05
N THR A 14 -15.22 -12.16 -2.96
CA THR A 14 -14.72 -12.17 -4.33
C THR A 14 -13.53 -11.23 -4.46
N THR A 15 -12.59 -11.60 -5.32
CA THR A 15 -11.39 -10.82 -5.58
C THR A 15 -11.39 -10.37 -7.04
N VAL A 16 -11.36 -9.07 -7.26
CA VAL A 16 -11.30 -8.47 -8.60
C VAL A 16 -9.97 -7.77 -8.78
N LEU A 17 -9.30 -8.06 -9.90
CA LEU A 17 -8.10 -7.37 -10.34
C LEU A 17 -8.50 -6.24 -11.28
N LEU A 18 -8.19 -5.00 -10.90
CA LEU A 18 -8.46 -3.83 -11.71
C LEU A 18 -7.15 -3.16 -12.15
N PRO A 19 -7.09 -2.63 -13.38
CA PRO A 19 -5.95 -1.82 -13.78
C PRO A 19 -5.83 -0.60 -12.87
N LEU A 20 -4.60 -0.12 -12.65
CA LEU A 20 -4.41 1.15 -11.95
C LEU A 20 -5.06 2.28 -12.73
N THR A 21 -5.73 3.18 -12.00
CA THR A 21 -6.16 4.45 -12.56
C THR A 21 -4.95 5.37 -12.79
N GLU A 22 -5.09 6.38 -13.65
CA GLU A 22 -4.03 7.35 -13.87
C GLU A 22 -3.71 8.16 -12.61
N GLU A 23 -4.70 8.38 -11.73
CA GLU A 23 -4.49 9.02 -10.43
C GLU A 23 -3.62 8.15 -9.51
N ASP A 24 -3.90 6.85 -9.44
CA ASP A 24 -3.10 5.90 -8.65
C ASP A 24 -1.64 5.87 -9.12
N LYS A 25 -1.42 5.86 -10.45
CA LYS A 25 -0.07 5.92 -11.04
C LYS A 25 0.65 7.20 -10.67
N GLN A 26 -0.02 8.35 -10.76
CA GLN A 26 0.57 9.64 -10.40
C GLN A 26 1.02 9.70 -8.94
N VAL A 27 0.26 9.10 -8.01
CA VAL A 27 0.65 9.03 -6.60
C VAL A 27 1.93 8.20 -6.45
N ILE A 28 2.00 7.02 -7.07
CA ILE A 28 3.17 6.12 -7.00
C ILE A 28 4.39 6.76 -7.68
N GLU A 29 4.20 7.37 -8.86
CA GLU A 29 5.26 8.08 -9.59
C GLU A 29 5.80 9.28 -8.80
N LYS A 30 4.93 10.01 -8.09
CA LYS A 30 5.36 11.10 -7.21
C LYS A 30 6.23 10.60 -6.07
N GLU A 31 5.88 9.47 -5.47
CA GLU A 31 6.66 8.86 -4.39
C GLU A 31 8.03 8.39 -4.89
N LEU A 32 8.08 7.73 -6.05
CA LEU A 32 9.33 7.37 -6.73
C LEU A 32 10.18 8.62 -7.04
N LYS A 33 9.57 9.65 -7.63
CA LYS A 33 10.25 10.91 -7.96
C LYS A 33 10.87 11.57 -6.74
N ASN A 34 10.17 11.59 -5.61
CA ASN A 34 10.70 12.16 -4.36
C ASN A 34 11.96 11.41 -3.90
N THR A 35 11.97 10.09 -3.98
CA THR A 35 13.15 9.27 -3.64
C THR A 35 14.33 9.57 -4.58
N TYR A 36 14.08 9.67 -5.89
CA TYR A 36 15.14 10.05 -6.84
C TYR A 36 15.64 11.48 -6.64
N GLN A 37 14.77 12.42 -6.27
CA GLN A 37 15.16 13.79 -5.91
C GLN A 37 16.07 13.83 -4.68
N GLY A 38 15.81 13.00 -3.68
CA GLY A 38 16.69 12.85 -2.52
C GLY A 38 18.10 12.41 -2.93
N ASN A 39 18.21 11.42 -3.81
CA ASN A 39 19.49 10.98 -4.37
C ASN A 39 20.19 12.06 -5.21
N PHE A 40 19.43 12.84 -5.99
CA PHE A 40 19.96 13.96 -6.75
C PHE A 40 20.55 15.06 -5.86
N LEU A 41 20.04 15.24 -4.63
CA LEU A 41 20.56 16.20 -3.66
C LEU A 41 21.78 15.66 -2.90
N LEU A 42 21.76 14.38 -2.53
CA LEU A 42 22.80 13.73 -1.74
C LEU A 42 24.12 13.57 -2.50
N LEU A 43 24.08 13.33 -3.81
CA LEU A 43 25.28 13.19 -4.65
C LEU A 43 26.14 14.47 -4.70
N PRO A 44 25.60 15.66 -5.06
CA PRO A 44 26.33 16.91 -4.99
C PRO A 44 26.84 17.24 -3.59
N LEU A 45 26.04 16.90 -2.56
CA LEU A 45 26.44 17.12 -1.16
C LEU A 45 27.68 16.27 -0.82
N LEU A 46 27.71 15.01 -1.24
CA LEU A 46 28.87 14.13 -1.06
C LEU A 46 30.13 14.69 -1.74
N VAL A 47 29.99 15.23 -2.96
CA VAL A 47 31.08 15.90 -3.69
C VAL A 47 31.55 17.16 -2.96
N LEU A 48 30.63 17.93 -2.39
CA LEU A 48 30.98 19.12 -1.62
C LEU A 48 31.78 18.76 -0.36
N PHE A 49 31.34 17.74 0.39
CA PHE A 49 32.03 17.28 1.61
C PHE A 49 33.38 16.60 1.34
N TYR A 50 33.63 16.11 0.14
CA TYR A 50 34.96 15.64 -0.26
C TYR A 50 36.03 16.72 -0.07
N PHE A 51 35.72 17.98 -0.37
CA PHE A 51 36.67 19.09 -0.23
C PHE A 51 36.91 19.53 1.22
N PHE A 52 36.07 19.12 2.18
CA PHE A 52 36.21 19.43 3.60
C PHE A 52 37.07 18.40 4.36
N GLY A 53 37.51 17.34 3.70
CA GLY A 53 38.42 16.33 4.25
C GLY A 53 37.81 14.94 4.42
N LEU A 54 38.68 13.95 4.54
CA LEU A 54 38.32 12.53 4.45
C LEU A 54 37.29 12.08 5.51
N TYR A 55 37.41 12.57 6.74
CA TYR A 55 36.47 12.20 7.82
C TYR A 55 35.05 12.68 7.55
N TYR A 56 34.88 13.92 7.05
CA TYR A 56 33.57 14.47 6.70
C TYR A 56 32.97 13.73 5.50
N PHE A 57 33.81 13.40 4.50
CA PHE A 57 33.39 12.59 3.36
C PHE A 57 32.88 11.20 3.79
N LEU A 58 33.63 10.49 4.64
CA LEU A 58 33.24 9.15 5.13
C LEU A 58 31.94 9.19 5.93
N PHE A 59 31.76 10.21 6.77
CA PHE A 59 30.52 10.38 7.53
C PHE A 59 29.30 10.57 6.62
N ILE A 60 29.39 11.47 5.64
CA ILE A 60 28.30 11.69 4.69
C ILE A 60 28.07 10.47 3.81
N LEU A 61 29.13 9.76 3.39
CA LEU A 61 29.02 8.53 2.62
C LEU A 61 28.19 7.49 3.37
N ILE A 62 28.40 7.31 4.68
CA ILE A 62 27.60 6.41 5.51
C ILE A 62 26.12 6.84 5.51
N ILE A 63 25.83 8.13 5.65
CA ILE A 63 24.45 8.64 5.61
C ILE A 63 23.79 8.34 4.26
N VAL A 64 24.51 8.57 3.15
CA VAL A 64 24.02 8.30 1.79
C VAL A 64 23.73 6.81 1.60
N LEU A 65 24.63 5.93 2.08
CA LEU A 65 24.44 4.48 2.02
C LEU A 65 23.22 4.04 2.83
N ILE A 66 23.08 4.54 4.06
CA ILE A 66 21.93 4.24 4.92
C ILE A 66 20.62 4.66 4.25
N TYR A 67 20.55 5.90 3.74
CA TYR A 67 19.38 6.40 3.02
C TYR A 67 19.00 5.53 1.83
N ASN A 68 19.98 5.12 1.02
CA ASN A 68 19.75 4.29 -0.15
C ASN A 68 19.31 2.87 0.23
N ILE A 69 19.88 2.27 1.28
CA ILE A 69 19.46 0.94 1.77
C ILE A 69 18.00 0.97 2.23
N PHE A 70 17.61 1.97 3.03
CA PHE A 70 16.23 2.10 3.48
C PHE A 70 15.26 2.39 2.33
N SER A 71 15.67 3.24 1.39
CA SER A 71 14.82 3.64 0.26
C SER A 71 14.71 2.57 -0.82
N PHE A 72 15.69 1.66 -0.95
CA PHE A 72 15.71 0.63 -2.00
C PHE A 72 14.50 -0.31 -1.94
N SER A 73 14.15 -0.79 -0.74
CA SER A 73 13.00 -1.69 -0.56
C SER A 73 11.68 -1.01 -0.95
N SER A 74 11.48 0.24 -0.51
CA SER A 74 10.29 1.04 -0.83
C SER A 74 10.21 1.37 -2.33
N THR A 75 11.32 1.80 -2.94
CA THR A 75 11.39 2.13 -4.37
C THR A 75 11.07 0.91 -5.22
N LYS A 76 11.68 -0.24 -4.92
CA LYS A 76 11.45 -1.47 -5.66
C LYS A 76 10.00 -1.95 -5.55
N LYS A 77 9.39 -1.81 -4.37
CA LYS A 77 7.96 -2.09 -4.17
C LYS A 77 7.09 -1.17 -5.03
N ASN A 78 7.36 0.13 -5.02
CA ASN A 78 6.60 1.12 -5.78
C ASN A 78 6.75 0.94 -7.31
N GLU A 79 7.94 0.59 -7.80
CA GLU A 79 8.18 0.22 -9.20
C GLU A 79 7.39 -1.05 -9.62
N LEU A 80 7.33 -2.05 -8.73
CA LEU A 80 6.51 -3.24 -8.94
C LEU A 80 5.01 -2.89 -8.94
N SER A 81 4.55 -2.03 -8.04
CA SER A 81 3.14 -1.58 -7.96
C SER A 81 2.65 -0.94 -9.26
N LEU A 82 3.49 -0.18 -9.97
CA LEU A 82 3.11 0.43 -11.26
C LEU A 82 2.70 -0.58 -12.33
N ASN A 83 3.22 -1.80 -12.23
CA ASN A 83 3.02 -2.85 -13.23
C ASN A 83 2.01 -3.92 -12.81
N ASN A 84 1.46 -3.84 -11.59
CA ASN A 84 0.59 -4.87 -11.04
C ASN A 84 -0.81 -4.30 -10.76
N PRO A 85 -1.89 -4.98 -11.17
CA PRO A 85 -3.25 -4.49 -10.98
C PRO A 85 -3.60 -4.35 -9.49
N LYS A 86 -4.46 -3.38 -9.19
CA LYS A 86 -5.08 -3.19 -7.88
C LYS A 86 -5.94 -4.41 -7.54
N ILE A 87 -5.82 -4.90 -6.31
CA ILE A 87 -6.73 -5.94 -5.78
C ILE A 87 -7.89 -5.26 -5.06
N ILE A 88 -9.10 -5.54 -5.51
CA ILE A 88 -10.32 -5.25 -4.75
C ILE A 88 -10.88 -6.55 -4.19
N LEU A 89 -11.10 -6.57 -2.88
CA LEU A 89 -11.80 -7.63 -2.18
C LEU A 89 -13.23 -7.15 -1.90
N THR A 90 -14.22 -7.84 -2.42
CA THR A 90 -15.63 -7.55 -2.17
C THR A 90 -16.25 -8.71 -1.40
N GLY A 91 -16.71 -8.47 -0.18
CA GLY A 91 -17.21 -9.54 0.67
C GLY A 91 -18.16 -9.05 1.74
N LYS A 92 -18.98 -9.97 2.24
CA LYS A 92 -19.92 -9.71 3.34
C LYS A 92 -19.18 -9.74 4.67
N ILE A 93 -19.46 -8.75 5.53
CA ILE A 93 -18.88 -8.70 6.87
C ILE A 93 -19.57 -9.71 7.76
N THR A 94 -18.81 -10.67 8.29
CA THR A 94 -19.30 -11.72 9.19
C THR A 94 -19.12 -11.34 10.66
N LYS A 95 -18.11 -10.54 10.99
CA LYS A 95 -17.83 -10.08 12.34
C LYS A 95 -17.10 -8.73 12.31
N LYS A 96 -17.35 -7.92 13.34
CA LYS A 96 -16.65 -6.66 13.59
C LYS A 96 -16.07 -6.70 15.00
N GLU A 97 -14.80 -6.31 15.15
CA GLU A 97 -14.23 -6.06 16.46
C GLU A 97 -14.52 -4.61 16.89
N PRO A 98 -14.74 -4.36 18.19
CA PRO A 98 -15.00 -3.02 18.70
C PRO A 98 -13.81 -2.09 18.44
N PRO A 99 -14.07 -0.78 18.32
CA PRO A 99 -13.02 0.20 18.02
C PRO A 99 -11.98 0.25 19.15
N GLY A 100 -10.76 -0.17 18.84
CA GLY A 100 -9.53 0.17 19.57
C GLY A 100 -8.73 1.18 18.74
N ASP A 101 -7.43 0.92 18.53
CA ASP A 101 -6.55 1.73 17.64
C ASP A 101 -6.85 1.59 16.13
N GLY A 102 -7.84 0.77 15.76
CA GLY A 102 -8.28 0.52 14.38
C GLY A 102 -9.64 -0.18 14.33
N LEU A 103 -10.27 -0.21 13.14
CA LEU A 103 -11.48 -0.99 12.89
C LEU A 103 -11.09 -2.30 12.20
N PHE A 104 -11.40 -3.44 12.80
CA PHE A 104 -11.19 -4.73 12.15
C PHE A 104 -12.51 -5.35 11.73
N VAL A 105 -12.57 -5.78 10.47
CA VAL A 105 -13.69 -6.51 9.89
C VAL A 105 -13.24 -7.89 9.48
N PHE A 106 -14.16 -8.85 9.59
CA PHE A 106 -13.93 -10.21 9.16
C PHE A 106 -14.81 -10.51 7.96
N MET A 107 -14.23 -11.12 6.93
CA MET A 107 -14.95 -11.75 5.83
C MET A 107 -14.74 -13.26 5.96
N GLY A 108 -15.73 -13.94 6.55
CA GLY A 108 -15.62 -15.31 7.03
C GLY A 108 -14.52 -15.48 8.08
N GLN A 109 -13.43 -16.18 7.75
CA GLN A 109 -12.32 -16.46 8.68
C GLN A 109 -11.18 -15.46 8.59
N GLU A 110 -11.13 -14.65 7.54
CA GLU A 110 -10.03 -13.69 7.32
C GLU A 110 -10.31 -12.36 8.00
N LYS A 111 -9.25 -11.75 8.54
CA LYS A 111 -9.28 -10.50 9.31
C LYS A 111 -8.64 -9.37 8.49
N PHE A 112 -9.36 -8.25 8.36
CA PHE A 112 -8.90 -7.07 7.65
C PHE A 112 -8.95 -5.85 8.57
N GLU A 113 -7.86 -5.10 8.65
CA GLU A 113 -7.81 -3.80 9.32
C GLU A 113 -8.26 -2.71 8.35
N LEU A 114 -9.17 -1.84 8.76
CA LEU A 114 -9.69 -0.72 7.97
C LEU A 114 -9.19 0.60 8.54
N THR A 115 -8.83 1.53 7.65
CA THR A 115 -8.50 2.90 8.06
C THR A 115 -9.75 3.76 8.15
N TYR A 116 -10.04 4.32 9.34
CA TYR A 116 -11.20 5.21 9.57
C TYR A 116 -11.23 6.46 8.69
N ALA A 117 -10.09 6.90 8.16
CA ALA A 117 -9.97 8.12 7.37
C ALA A 117 -10.89 8.17 6.13
N ASN A 118 -11.36 7.02 5.64
CA ASN A 118 -12.26 6.93 4.47
C ASN A 118 -13.66 6.38 4.79
N ILE A 119 -14.01 6.23 6.07
CA ILE A 119 -15.30 5.65 6.47
C ILE A 119 -16.32 6.78 6.64
N THR A 120 -17.01 7.13 5.55
CA THR A 120 -18.11 8.13 5.59
C THR A 120 -19.37 7.57 6.26
N TYR A 121 -19.49 6.24 6.37
CA TYR A 121 -20.69 5.56 6.87
C TYR A 121 -20.36 4.49 7.92
N PRO A 122 -21.15 4.37 9.00
CA PRO A 122 -20.95 3.30 9.98
C PRO A 122 -21.14 1.94 9.29
N ILE A 123 -20.13 1.10 9.37
CA ILE A 123 -20.15 -0.26 8.80
C ILE A 123 -20.70 -1.24 9.85
N GLU A 124 -21.62 -2.10 9.44
CA GLU A 124 -22.29 -3.08 10.29
C GLU A 124 -22.03 -4.52 9.82
N VAL A 125 -22.26 -5.48 10.71
CA VAL A 125 -22.22 -6.90 10.35
C VAL A 125 -23.40 -7.17 9.43
N GLY A 126 -23.17 -7.81 8.30
CA GLY A 126 -24.17 -7.97 7.25
C GLY A 126 -23.92 -7.12 6.00
N ASP A 127 -23.22 -6.00 6.16
CA ASP A 127 -22.88 -5.14 5.02
C ASP A 127 -21.91 -5.85 4.07
N THR A 128 -22.08 -5.61 2.77
CA THR A 128 -21.08 -6.01 1.76
C THR A 128 -20.13 -4.85 1.55
N VAL A 129 -18.83 -5.08 1.70
CA VAL A 129 -17.82 -4.03 1.56
C VAL A 129 -16.80 -4.36 0.49
N SER A 130 -16.37 -3.33 -0.23
CA SER A 130 -15.29 -3.41 -1.21
C SER A 130 -14.04 -2.75 -0.65
N LEU A 131 -12.95 -3.50 -0.55
CA LEU A 131 -11.68 -3.10 0.04
C LEU A 131 -10.58 -3.11 -1.00
N HIS A 132 -9.82 -2.03 -1.12
CA HIS A 132 -8.53 -2.05 -1.80
C HIS A 132 -7.47 -2.63 -0.86
N TYR A 133 -6.82 -3.71 -1.29
CA TYR A 133 -5.68 -4.29 -0.58
C TYR A 133 -4.38 -4.07 -1.36
N SER A 134 -3.35 -3.54 -0.70
CA SER A 134 -2.03 -3.37 -1.31
C SER A 134 -1.31 -4.71 -1.36
N GLN A 135 -0.88 -5.14 -2.56
CA GLN A 135 -0.15 -6.41 -2.74
C GLN A 135 1.26 -6.40 -2.13
N PHE A 136 1.82 -5.22 -1.87
CA PHE A 136 3.25 -5.06 -1.52
C PHE A 136 3.50 -4.69 -0.06
N ASP A 137 2.42 -4.54 0.70
CA ASP A 137 2.45 -4.18 2.10
C ASP A 137 1.50 -5.07 2.90
N THR A 138 2.08 -6.14 3.46
CA THR A 138 1.38 -7.08 4.35
C THR A 138 0.98 -6.46 5.69
N THR A 139 1.44 -5.24 5.97
CA THR A 139 1.12 -4.48 7.19
C THR A 139 0.09 -3.38 6.94
N LEU A 140 -0.35 -3.15 5.69
CA LEU A 140 -1.29 -2.08 5.39
C LEU A 140 -2.76 -2.49 5.52
N ARG A 141 -3.46 -1.55 6.14
CA ARG A 141 -4.90 -1.43 6.33
C ARG A 141 -5.60 -1.40 4.97
N GLY A 142 -6.62 -2.23 4.78
CA GLY A 142 -7.50 -2.17 3.62
C GLY A 142 -8.18 -0.80 3.54
N ILE A 143 -8.16 -0.20 2.36
CA ILE A 143 -8.87 1.07 2.11
C ILE A 143 -10.29 0.72 1.68
N LEU A 144 -11.27 1.18 2.45
CA LEU A 144 -12.68 1.03 2.09
C LEU A 144 -12.98 1.85 0.83
N LEU A 145 -13.49 1.18 -0.20
CA LEU A 145 -13.91 1.78 -1.46
C LEU A 145 -15.42 1.97 -1.56
N GLY A 146 -16.19 1.08 -0.94
CA GLY A 146 -17.65 1.12 -0.97
C GLY A 146 -18.29 0.19 0.06
N VAL A 147 -19.52 0.52 0.45
CA VAL A 147 -20.36 -0.25 1.37
C VAL A 147 -21.74 -0.37 0.74
N GLU A 148 -22.22 -1.61 0.59
CA GLU A 148 -23.60 -1.92 0.25
C GLU A 148 -24.29 -2.43 1.51
N LYS A 149 -25.37 -1.74 1.91
CA LYS A 149 -26.13 -2.06 3.11
C LYS A 149 -27.00 -3.29 2.88
N GLU A 150 -27.07 -4.14 3.90
CA GLU A 150 -28.10 -5.18 3.95
C GLU A 150 -29.46 -4.48 4.14
N ASN A 151 -30.36 -4.62 3.16
CA ASN A 151 -31.73 -4.06 3.21
C ASN A 151 -32.57 -4.69 4.32
#